data_AF-S4RBS9-F1
#
_entry.id   AF-S4RBS9-F1
#
_cell.length_a   1.000
_cell.length_b   1.000
_cell.length_c   1.000
_cell.angle_alpha   90.00
_cell.angle_beta   90.00
_cell.angle_gamma   90.00
#
_symmetry.space_group_name_H-M   'P 1'
#
loop_
_entity.id
_entity.type
_entity.pdbx_description
1 polymer ?
#
loop_
_entity_poly.entity_id
_entity_poly.type
_entity_poly.pdbx_seq_one_letter_code
_entity_poly.pdbx_strand_id
1 'polypeptide(L)'
;DKGGGVPLRKIDRLFNYMYSTAPRPRMDTSRAAPLVRKPSGGRHSPVTAGFGYGLPLSRLYARYFQGDIHLYSMEGHGTSALVYLKALSSESVERLPVYNKSAWRHYHEAHEADDWCVPSSEPRN
;
A
#
# COMPACT_ATOMS: atom_id res chain seq x y z
N ASP A 1 0.73 16.13 -4.58
CA ASP A 1 -0.13 16.46 -5.74
C ASP A 1 -1.31 17.33 -5.29
N LYS A 2 -2.21 17.71 -6.21
CA LYS A 2 -3.49 18.40 -5.94
C LYS A 2 -4.69 17.56 -6.43
N GLY A 3 -4.64 16.25 -6.22
CA GLY A 3 -5.60 15.28 -6.74
C GLY A 3 -6.83 15.04 -5.85
N GLY A 4 -7.15 15.94 -4.91
CA GLY A 4 -8.32 15.82 -4.04
C GLY A 4 -8.12 14.99 -2.75
N GLY A 5 -6.97 14.33 -2.60
CA GLY A 5 -6.59 13.67 -1.35
C GLY A 5 -7.38 12.40 -1.02
N VAL A 6 -7.16 11.88 0.19
CA VAL A 6 -7.72 10.62 0.71
C VAL A 6 -8.15 10.82 2.17
N PRO A 7 -9.35 10.36 2.57
CA PRO A 7 -9.78 10.41 3.96
C PRO A 7 -8.80 9.66 4.87
N LEU A 8 -8.51 10.23 6.06
CA LEU A 8 -7.53 9.67 7.00
C LEU A 8 -7.80 8.19 7.33
N ARG A 9 -9.07 7.82 7.55
CA ARG A 9 -9.51 6.43 7.81
C ARG A 9 -9.15 5.41 6.72
N LYS A 10 -8.77 5.85 5.52
CA LYS A 10 -8.41 5.00 4.38
C LYS A 10 -6.92 4.96 4.10
N ILE A 11 -6.10 5.80 4.76
CA ILE A 11 -4.66 5.91 4.46
C ILE A 11 -3.94 4.58 4.65
N ASP A 12 -4.16 3.89 5.78
CA ASP A 12 -3.50 2.61 6.04
C ASP A 12 -3.92 1.54 5.03
N ARG A 13 -5.19 1.55 4.61
CA ARG A 13 -5.72 0.62 3.61
C ARG A 13 -5.04 0.75 2.25
N LEU A 14 -4.44 1.91 1.93
CA LEU A 14 -3.69 2.09 0.68
C LEU A 14 -2.45 1.19 0.57
N PHE A 15 -1.91 0.74 1.71
CA PHE A 15 -0.79 -0.19 1.76
C PHE A 15 -1.22 -1.66 1.80
N ASN A 16 -2.53 -1.96 1.84
CA ASN A 16 -2.98 -3.34 1.74
C ASN A 16 -2.74 -3.85 0.32
N TYR A 17 -2.16 -5.04 0.23
CA TYR A 17 -2.07 -5.76 -1.03
C TYR A 17 -3.45 -5.90 -1.68
N MET A 18 -3.51 -5.68 -3.00
CA MET A 18 -4.72 -5.75 -3.82
C MET A 18 -5.78 -4.66 -3.55
N TYR A 19 -5.54 -3.72 -2.62
CA TYR A 19 -6.43 -2.58 -2.45
C TYR A 19 -6.30 -1.63 -3.64
N SER A 20 -7.41 -1.35 -4.33
CA SER A 20 -7.46 -0.37 -5.41
C SER A 20 -8.86 0.21 -5.54
N THR A 21 -8.94 1.49 -5.89
CA THR A 21 -10.19 2.17 -6.26
C THR A 21 -10.43 2.17 -7.77
N ALA A 22 -9.44 1.74 -8.57
CA ALA A 22 -9.59 1.58 -10.00
C ALA A 22 -10.27 0.23 -10.33
N PRO A 23 -11.01 0.15 -11.45
CA PRO A 23 -11.55 -1.12 -11.93
C PRO A 23 -10.46 -2.18 -12.06
N ARG A 24 -10.75 -3.42 -11.65
CA ARG A 24 -9.80 -4.51 -11.77
C ARG A 24 -9.49 -4.75 -13.25
N PRO A 25 -8.21 -4.67 -13.66
CA PRO A 25 -7.85 -4.97 -15.04
C PRO A 25 -8.17 -6.44 -15.35
N ARG A 26 -8.76 -6.67 -16.52
CA ARG A 26 -8.97 -8.02 -17.04
C ARG A 26 -7.61 -8.62 -17.37
N MET A 27 -7.25 -9.70 -16.68
CA MET A 27 -6.10 -10.51 -17.07
C MET A 27 -6.55 -11.43 -18.20
N ASP A 28 -6.17 -11.12 -19.44
CA ASP A 28 -6.19 -12.13 -20.50
C ASP A 28 -5.05 -13.11 -20.22
N THR A 29 -5.38 -14.39 -20.04
CA THR A 29 -4.50 -15.50 -19.62
C THR A 29 -3.34 -15.80 -20.61
N SER A 30 -3.18 -15.02 -21.67
CA SER A 30 -2.13 -15.15 -22.67
C SER A 30 -0.84 -14.42 -22.23
N ARG A 31 -0.04 -15.12 -21.41
CA ARG A 31 1.45 -15.05 -21.31
C ARG A 31 2.17 -13.72 -21.64
N ALA A 32 1.90 -12.65 -20.92
CA ALA A 32 2.88 -11.58 -20.76
C ALA A 32 2.63 -10.85 -19.44
N ALA A 33 3.71 -10.52 -18.73
CA ALA A 33 3.67 -9.50 -17.69
C ALA A 33 2.92 -8.26 -18.20
N PRO A 34 2.20 -7.50 -17.36
CA PRO A 34 1.42 -6.34 -17.80
C PRO A 34 2.34 -5.14 -18.08
N LEU A 35 3.31 -5.32 -18.97
CA LEU A 35 4.02 -4.24 -19.63
C LEU A 35 3.11 -3.77 -20.77
N VAL A 36 2.46 -2.63 -20.53
CA VAL A 36 1.93 -1.70 -21.55
C VAL A 36 1.46 -2.40 -22.84
N ARG A 37 0.27 -3.02 -22.82
CA ARG A 37 -0.42 -3.36 -24.07
C ARG A 37 -0.80 -2.05 -24.75
N LYS A 38 0.03 -1.56 -25.68
CA LYS A 38 -0.42 -0.54 -26.65
C LYS A 38 -1.51 -1.18 -27.51
N PRO A 39 -2.77 -0.72 -27.50
CA PRO A 39 -3.73 -1.18 -28.47
C PRO A 39 -3.45 -0.46 -29.78
N SER A 40 -3.36 -1.22 -30.85
CA SER A 40 -3.67 -0.74 -32.19
C SER A 40 -5.09 -0.15 -32.17
N GLY A 41 -5.20 1.18 -32.27
CA GLY A 41 -6.44 1.83 -32.72
C GLY A 41 -7.48 2.29 -31.69
N GLY A 42 -7.11 2.70 -30.47
CA GLY A 42 -8.08 3.37 -29.58
C GLY A 42 -7.43 4.09 -28.41
N ARG A 43 -7.92 5.30 -28.07
CA ARG A 43 -7.44 6.12 -26.95
C ARG A 43 -7.78 5.45 -25.61
N HIS A 44 -7.00 4.45 -25.21
CA HIS A 44 -7.03 3.90 -23.87
C HIS A 44 -5.66 4.12 -23.23
N SER A 45 -5.63 4.98 -22.20
CA SER A 45 -4.44 5.18 -21.36
C SER A 45 -3.92 3.84 -20.84
N PRO A 46 -2.59 3.67 -20.71
CA PRO A 46 -2.02 2.51 -20.04
C PRO A 46 -2.74 2.28 -18.71
N VAL A 47 -3.04 1.02 -18.37
CA VAL A 47 -3.57 0.67 -17.06
C VAL A 47 -2.49 0.97 -16.02
N THR A 48 -2.48 2.19 -15.48
CA THR A 48 -1.53 2.64 -14.46
C THR A 48 -1.96 2.24 -13.04
N ALA A 49 -3.23 1.85 -12.87
CA ALA A 49 -3.83 1.46 -11.59
C ALA A 49 -4.75 0.26 -11.76
N GLY A 50 -5.04 -0.44 -10.65
CA GLY A 50 -6.05 -1.51 -10.62
C GLY A 50 -5.57 -2.86 -10.06
N PHE A 51 -4.27 -3.10 -9.98
CA PHE A 51 -3.74 -4.31 -9.32
C PHE A 51 -3.51 -4.14 -7.80
N GLY A 52 -3.33 -2.91 -7.31
CA GLY A 52 -3.16 -2.65 -5.87
C GLY A 52 -1.83 -3.10 -5.27
N TYR A 53 -0.76 -3.22 -6.08
CA TYR A 53 0.57 -3.61 -5.61
C TYR A 53 1.57 -2.46 -5.50
N GLY A 54 1.33 -1.34 -6.19
CA GLY A 54 2.32 -0.26 -6.32
C GLY A 54 2.81 0.28 -4.97
N LEU A 55 1.90 0.79 -4.14
CA LEU A 55 2.24 1.37 -2.83
C LEU A 55 2.91 0.36 -1.86
N PRO A 56 2.36 -0.84 -1.60
CA PRO A 56 3.02 -1.79 -0.70
C PRO A 56 4.40 -2.22 -1.20
N LEU A 57 4.56 -2.49 -2.51
CA LEU A 57 5.86 -2.87 -3.07
C LEU A 57 6.87 -1.72 -3.02
N SER A 58 6.47 -0.50 -3.37
CA SER A 58 7.35 0.67 -3.26
C SER A 58 7.83 0.88 -1.81
N ARG A 59 6.96 0.66 -0.82
CA ARG A 59 7.35 0.75 0.60
C ARG A 59 8.34 -0.35 1.00
N LEU A 60 8.18 -1.58 0.49
CA LEU A 60 9.17 -2.64 0.68
C LEU A 60 10.54 -2.26 0.12
N TYR A 61 10.60 -1.70 -1.09
CA TYR A 61 11.86 -1.24 -1.69
C TYR A 61 12.55 -0.17 -0.84
N ALA A 62 11.82 0.82 -0.34
CA ALA A 62 12.40 1.83 0.53
C ALA A 62 12.90 1.23 1.85
N ARG A 63 12.10 0.35 2.48
CA ARG A 63 12.45 -0.31 3.75
C ARG A 63 13.59 -1.30 3.66
N TYR A 64 13.87 -1.84 2.47
CA TYR A 64 14.93 -2.81 2.27
C TYR A 64 16.29 -2.29 2.76
N PHE A 65 16.60 -1.01 2.53
CA PHE A 65 17.80 -0.36 3.03
C PHE A 65 17.50 0.67 4.15
N GLN A 66 16.68 0.27 5.12
CA GLN A 66 16.32 1.07 6.31
C GLN A 66 15.67 2.44 6.03
N GLY A 67 15.10 2.62 4.84
CA GLY A 67 14.24 3.76 4.51
C GLY A 67 12.77 3.52 4.89
N ASP A 68 11.88 4.39 4.43
CA ASP A 68 10.42 4.16 4.48
C ASP A 68 9.68 5.05 3.46
N ILE A 69 8.41 4.74 3.21
CA ILE A 69 7.47 5.61 2.51
C ILE A 69 6.32 5.98 3.43
N HIS A 70 6.01 7.27 3.52
CA HIS A 70 4.85 7.80 4.24
C HIS A 70 3.94 8.57 3.29
N LEU A 71 2.63 8.43 3.49
CA LEU A 71 1.60 9.20 2.80
C LEU A 71 0.91 10.13 3.80
N TYR A 72 0.89 11.42 3.47
CA TYR A 72 0.14 12.44 4.21
C TYR A 72 -0.87 13.05 3.25
N SER A 73 -2.16 12.97 3.58
CA SER A 73 -3.21 13.45 2.69
C SER A 73 -4.13 14.43 3.39
N MET A 74 -4.56 15.44 2.64
CA MET A 74 -5.61 16.38 3.04
C MET A 74 -6.80 16.16 2.10
N GLU A 75 -7.88 15.58 2.62
CA GLU A 75 -9.11 15.35 1.89
C GLU A 75 -9.67 16.66 1.34
N GLY A 76 -10.05 16.66 0.06
CA GLY A 76 -10.48 17.85 -0.68
C GLY A 76 -9.33 18.65 -1.33
N HIS A 77 -8.06 18.36 -1.03
CA HIS A 77 -6.92 19.10 -1.59
C HIS A 77 -5.94 18.20 -2.35
N GLY A 78 -5.25 17.28 -1.67
CA GLY A 78 -4.19 16.48 -2.31
C GLY A 78 -3.40 15.62 -1.34
N THR A 79 -2.43 14.88 -1.88
CA THR A 79 -1.57 13.97 -1.11
C THR A 79 -0.10 14.32 -1.27
N SER A 80 0.67 14.15 -0.20
CA SER A 80 2.13 14.20 -0.19
C SER A 80 2.66 12.81 0.09
N ALA A 81 3.53 12.30 -0.79
CA ALA A 81 4.25 11.05 -0.61
C ALA A 81 5.72 11.36 -0.31
N LEU A 82 6.21 10.91 0.85
CA LEU A 82 7.58 11.14 1.29
C LEU A 82 8.33 9.81 1.27
N VAL A 83 9.49 9.81 0.61
CA VAL A 83 10.41 8.67 0.59
C VAL A 83 11.64 9.04 1.41
N TYR A 84 11.88 8.26 2.46
CA TYR A 84 13.05 8.39 3.32
C TYR A 84 14.07 7.32 2.94
N LEU A 85 15.32 7.72 2.80
CA LEU A 85 16.45 6.85 2.51
C LEU A 85 17.60 7.17 3.46
N LYS A 86 18.48 6.20 3.67
CA LYS A 86 19.74 6.43 4.37
C LYS A 86 20.68 7.23 3.49
N ALA A 87 21.23 8.31 4.04
CA ALA A 87 22.17 9.17 3.34
C ALA A 87 23.56 8.52 3.23
N LEU A 88 23.92 7.71 4.24
CA LEU A 88 25.21 7.05 4.33
C LEU A 88 25.07 5.57 3.96
N SER A 89 25.94 5.08 3.08
CA SER A 89 25.92 3.67 2.66
C SER A 89 26.21 2.70 3.81
N SER A 90 26.99 3.10 4.80
CA SER A 90 27.26 2.30 6.01
C SER A 90 26.01 2.07 6.87
N GLU A 91 24.99 2.91 6.73
CA GLU A 91 23.70 2.74 7.41
C GLU A 91 22.64 2.05 6.55
N SER A 92 22.89 1.93 5.23
CA SER A 92 22.03 1.27 4.25
C SER A 92 22.14 -0.25 4.32
N VAL A 93 21.79 -0.82 5.47
CA VAL A 93 21.86 -2.27 5.73
C VAL A 93 20.55 -2.95 5.32
N GLU A 94 20.63 -4.16 4.79
CA GLU A 94 19.44 -4.93 4.39
C GLU A 94 18.52 -5.25 5.58
N ARG A 95 17.22 -5.05 5.40
CA ARG A 95 16.18 -5.44 6.35
C ARG A 95 15.50 -6.73 5.91
N LEU A 96 16.03 -7.86 6.37
CA LEU A 96 15.55 -9.19 5.99
C LEU A 96 14.56 -9.78 7.02
N PRO A 97 13.49 -10.45 6.59
CA PRO A 97 12.62 -11.21 7.49
C PRO A 97 13.37 -12.44 8.02
N VAL A 98 13.29 -12.69 9.33
CA VAL A 98 13.91 -13.84 9.99
C VAL A 98 12.83 -14.72 10.61
N TYR A 99 12.78 -15.99 10.18
CA TYR A 99 11.87 -16.96 10.79
C TYR A 99 12.39 -17.38 12.17
N ASN A 100 11.57 -17.17 13.20
CA ASN A 100 11.85 -17.51 14.59
C ASN A 100 10.53 -17.63 15.38
N LYS A 101 10.61 -17.87 16.70
CA LYS A 101 9.43 -17.98 17.58
C LYS A 101 8.56 -16.71 17.58
N SER A 102 9.14 -15.53 17.39
CA SER A 102 8.36 -14.28 17.26
C SER A 102 7.61 -14.21 15.93
N ALA A 103 8.26 -14.56 14.82
CA ALA A 103 7.61 -14.63 13.51
C ALA A 103 6.48 -15.68 13.50
N TRP A 104 6.70 -16.84 14.13
CA TRP A 104 5.69 -17.91 14.24
C TRP A 104 4.45 -17.46 15.02
N ARG A 105 4.62 -16.68 16.11
CA ARG A 105 3.51 -16.16 16.92
C ARG A 105 2.55 -15.30 16.10
N HIS A 106 3.04 -14.45 15.20
CA HIS A 106 2.19 -13.64 14.32
C HIS A 106 1.20 -14.45 13.47
N TYR A 107 1.44 -15.74 13.23
CA TYR A 107 0.52 -16.62 12.47
C TYR A 107 -0.40 -17.46 13.35
N HIS A 108 -0.12 -17.56 14.65
CA HIS A 108 -0.87 -18.42 15.58
C HIS A 108 -1.57 -17.63 16.68
N GLU A 109 -1.42 -16.31 16.70
CA GLU A 109 -2.08 -15.42 17.64
C GLU A 109 -3.60 -15.48 17.45
N ALA A 110 -4.31 -15.74 18.54
CA ALA A 110 -5.78 -15.77 18.55
C ALA A 110 -6.33 -14.33 18.57
N HIS A 111 -7.59 -14.15 18.19
CA HIS A 111 -8.25 -12.85 18.29
C HIS A 111 -8.39 -12.46 19.76
N GLU A 112 -7.76 -11.36 20.16
CA GLU A 112 -7.85 -10.79 21.50
C GLU A 112 -9.03 -9.79 21.59
N ALA A 113 -9.36 -9.36 22.80
CA ALA A 113 -10.31 -8.27 22.99
C ALA A 113 -9.66 -6.94 22.56
N ASP A 114 -10.46 -5.98 22.08
CA ASP A 114 -9.93 -4.68 21.68
C ASP A 114 -9.31 -3.94 22.87
N ASP A 115 -8.14 -3.34 22.65
CA ASP A 115 -7.42 -2.56 23.67
C ASP A 115 -8.15 -1.26 24.09
N TRP A 116 -9.08 -0.79 23.25
CA TRP A 116 -9.77 0.48 23.41
C TRP A 116 -11.28 0.31 23.30
N CYS A 117 -12.02 1.27 23.87
CA CYS A 117 -13.47 1.26 23.82
C CYS A 117 -13.98 1.33 22.37
N VAL A 118 -14.76 0.33 21.97
CA VAL A 118 -15.53 0.36 20.72
C VAL A 118 -16.91 0.91 21.05
N PRO A 119 -17.29 2.09 20.50
CA PRO A 119 -18.60 2.67 20.76
C PRO A 119 -19.71 1.78 20.18
N SER A 120 -20.89 1.83 20.80
CA SER A 120 -22.08 1.17 20.26
C SER A 120 -22.38 1.71 18.86
N SER A 121 -22.78 0.83 17.94
CA SER A 121 -23.34 1.24 16.64
C SER A 121 -24.65 2.00 16.81
N GLU A 122 -25.34 1.82 17.94
CA GLU A 122 -26.58 2.50 18.33
C GLU A 122 -26.36 3.23 19.67
N PRO A 123 -25.78 4.45 19.65
CA PRO A 123 -25.62 5.25 20.86
C PRO A 123 -26.99 5.74 21.35
N ARG A 124 -27.19 5.78 22.67
CA ARG A 124 -28.40 6.40 23.26
C ARG A 124 -28.36 7.91 23.05
N ASN A 125 -29.51 8.48 22.69
CA ASN A 125 -29.73 9.93 22.60
C ASN A 125 -29.64 10.61 23.95
#